data_AF-A0A7W1I7Z5-F1
#
_entry.id   AF-A0A7W1I7Z5-F1
#
_cell.length_a   1.000
_cell.length_b   1.000
_cell.length_c   1.000
_cell.angle_alpha   90.00
_cell.angle_beta   90.00
_cell.angle_gamma   90.00
#
_symmetry.space_group_name_H-M   'P 1'
#
loop_
_entity.id
_entity.type
_entity.pdbx_description
1 polymer ?
#
loop_
_entity_poly.entity_id
_entity_poly.type
_entity_poly.pdbx_seq_one_letter_code
_entity_poly.pdbx_strand_id
1 'polypeptide(L)'
;MRIVRRGLTVAGASIAACFVAGVATGLWSRVLMWILAATAPARAGEVTHERAVVGQRTLEGTINLVLIVVAAGAVTGAPVYIVVRRWLPARVVLKGLSFAAVLLAVFGPYVLDGDYEYFRYGHPAISVALFLTTFVVFGLVSAALAERWAGAPAQPPRRWLTIVGVPFLAALGVWGAARLDATLSGVYHLY
;
A
#
# COMPACT_ATOMS: atom_id res chain seq x y z
N MET A 1 25.52 -1.35 23.41
CA MET A 1 24.09 -1.37 23.83
C MET A 1 23.20 -0.30 23.17
N ARG A 2 23.59 0.98 23.08
CA ARG A 2 22.72 2.06 22.51
C ARG A 2 22.27 1.83 21.06
N ILE A 3 23.15 1.28 20.20
CA ILE A 3 22.84 1.00 18.78
C ILE A 3 21.77 -0.08 18.63
N VAL A 4 21.94 -1.21 19.34
CA VAL A 4 20.98 -2.33 19.32
C VAL A 4 19.62 -1.90 19.83
N ARG A 5 19.56 -1.18 20.97
CA ARG A 5 18.31 -0.67 21.53
C ARG A 5 17.58 0.26 20.55
N ARG A 6 18.32 1.13 19.86
CA ARG A 6 17.75 2.05 18.87
C ARG A 6 17.22 1.31 17.63
N GLY A 7 17.94 0.29 17.16
CA GLY A 7 17.48 -0.58 16.07
C GLY A 7 16.18 -1.29 16.42
N LEU A 8 16.10 -1.88 17.61
CA LEU A 8 14.89 -2.55 18.12
C LEU A 8 13.72 -1.59 18.27
N THR A 9 13.94 -0.36 18.76
CA THR A 9 12.87 0.65 18.85
C THR A 9 12.32 1.03 17.48
N VAL A 10 13.19 1.24 16.48
CA VAL A 10 12.75 1.56 15.11
C VAL A 10 12.00 0.40 14.48
N ALA A 11 12.49 -0.83 14.66
CA ALA A 11 11.83 -2.02 14.14
C ALA A 11 10.45 -2.21 14.79
N GLY A 12 10.37 -2.17 16.11
CA GLY A 12 9.10 -2.28 16.84
C GLY A 12 8.12 -1.17 16.48
N ALA A 13 8.57 0.08 16.39
CA ALA A 13 7.76 1.21 15.97
C ALA A 13 7.23 1.04 14.53
N SER A 14 8.06 0.55 13.61
CA SER A 14 7.67 0.34 12.21
C SER A 14 6.66 -0.79 12.07
N ILE A 15 6.85 -1.90 12.79
CA ILE A 15 5.91 -3.03 12.80
C ILE A 15 4.57 -2.59 13.35
N ALA A 16 4.55 -1.95 14.52
CA ALA A 16 3.32 -1.44 15.11
C ALA A 16 2.64 -0.42 14.18
N ALA A 17 3.41 0.47 13.55
CA ALA A 17 2.87 1.47 12.65
C ALA A 17 2.24 0.85 11.40
N CYS A 18 2.88 -0.17 10.82
CA CYS A 18 2.34 -0.90 9.68
C CYS A 18 1.13 -1.76 10.06
N PHE A 19 1.08 -2.27 11.28
CA PHE A 19 -0.11 -2.94 11.82
C PHE A 19 -1.30 -1.98 11.84
N VAL A 20 -1.14 -0.80 12.45
CA VAL A 20 -2.23 0.21 12.53
C VAL A 20 -2.58 0.76 11.14
N ALA A 21 -1.58 1.00 10.29
CA ALA A 21 -1.82 1.37 8.90
C ALA A 21 -2.59 0.29 8.13
N GLY A 22 -2.30 -0.98 8.40
CA GLY A 22 -3.01 -2.12 7.82
C GLY A 22 -4.48 -2.15 8.24
N VAL A 23 -4.77 -1.90 9.53
CA VAL A 23 -6.15 -1.78 10.01
C VAL A 23 -6.88 -0.63 9.31
N ALA A 24 -6.28 0.55 9.29
CA ALA A 24 -6.87 1.73 8.64
C ALA A 24 -7.11 1.49 7.14
N THR A 25 -6.16 0.85 6.46
CA THR A 25 -6.24 0.57 5.02
C THR A 25 -7.24 -0.55 4.71
N GLY A 26 -7.37 -1.57 5.57
CA GLY A 26 -8.38 -2.61 5.44
C GLY A 26 -9.80 -2.04 5.59
N LEU A 27 -10.01 -1.19 6.59
CA LEU A 27 -11.27 -0.45 6.75
C LEU A 27 -11.55 0.46 5.56
N TRP A 28 -10.53 1.19 5.08
CA TRP A 28 -10.65 2.03 3.88
C TRP A 28 -11.02 1.22 2.64
N SER A 29 -10.36 0.09 2.43
CA SER A 29 -10.66 -0.83 1.31
C SER A 29 -12.10 -1.31 1.33
N ARG A 30 -12.69 -1.49 2.52
CA ARG A 30 -14.11 -1.81 2.65
C ARG A 30 -15.02 -0.69 2.17
N VAL A 31 -14.69 0.56 2.49
CA VAL A 31 -15.40 1.74 1.98
C VAL A 31 -15.28 1.81 0.46
N LEU A 32 -14.10 1.54 -0.10
CA LEU A 32 -13.88 1.53 -1.55
C LEU A 32 -14.75 0.49 -2.26
N MET A 33 -14.88 -0.71 -1.69
CA MET A 33 -15.77 -1.75 -2.23
C MET A 33 -17.23 -1.28 -2.25
N TRP A 34 -17.67 -0.50 -1.26
CA TRP A 34 -19.02 0.07 -1.25
C TRP A 34 -19.21 1.13 -2.33
N ILE A 35 -18.19 1.98 -2.54
CA ILE A 35 -18.20 2.96 -3.63
C ILE A 35 -18.29 2.25 -4.98
N LEU A 36 -17.48 1.21 -5.20
CA LEU A 36 -17.52 0.42 -6.43
C LEU A 36 -18.87 -0.28 -6.64
N ALA A 37 -19.43 -0.90 -5.60
CA ALA A 37 -20.74 -1.52 -5.69
C ALA A 37 -21.85 -0.52 -6.07
N ALA A 38 -21.77 0.73 -5.58
CA ALA A 38 -22.71 1.78 -5.95
C ALA A 38 -22.59 2.21 -7.42
N THR A 39 -21.41 2.05 -8.03
CA THR A 39 -21.19 2.37 -9.46
C THR A 39 -21.61 1.26 -10.43
N ALA A 40 -21.91 0.05 -9.95
CA ALA A 40 -22.34 -1.08 -10.77
C ALA A 40 -23.59 -1.78 -10.21
N PRO A 41 -24.75 -1.08 -10.15
CA PRO A 41 -25.97 -1.64 -9.58
C PRO A 41 -26.47 -2.89 -10.33
N ALA A 42 -26.15 -3.01 -11.62
CA ALA A 42 -26.52 -4.16 -12.46
C ALA A 42 -25.88 -5.49 -12.03
N ARG A 43 -24.80 -5.45 -11.22
CA ARG A 43 -24.08 -6.65 -10.75
C ARG A 43 -24.26 -6.92 -9.26
N ALA A 44 -25.22 -6.26 -8.63
CA ALA A 44 -25.55 -6.48 -7.22
C ALA A 44 -26.00 -7.93 -7.00
N GLY A 45 -25.46 -8.58 -5.97
CA GLY A 45 -25.79 -9.98 -5.64
C GLY A 45 -24.89 -11.04 -6.33
N GLU A 46 -23.96 -10.65 -7.21
CA GLU A 46 -22.95 -11.57 -7.73
C GLU A 46 -21.99 -12.02 -6.62
N VAL A 47 -21.51 -13.26 -6.70
CA VAL A 47 -20.45 -13.79 -5.82
C VAL A 47 -19.09 -13.52 -6.45
N THR A 48 -18.23 -12.83 -5.72
CA THR A 48 -16.85 -12.54 -6.09
C THR A 48 -15.97 -13.78 -5.98
N HIS A 49 -14.79 -13.74 -6.60
CA HIS A 49 -13.75 -14.76 -6.48
C HIS A 49 -13.36 -15.04 -5.02
N GLU A 50 -13.41 -14.00 -4.19
CA GLU A 50 -13.18 -14.05 -2.74
C GLU A 50 -14.41 -14.54 -1.94
N ARG A 51 -15.39 -15.16 -2.60
CA ARG A 51 -16.66 -15.66 -2.04
C ARG A 51 -17.47 -14.60 -1.30
N ALA A 52 -17.27 -13.33 -1.62
CA ALA A 52 -18.05 -12.23 -1.06
C ALA A 52 -19.20 -11.87 -2.01
N VAL A 53 -20.35 -11.48 -1.47
CA VAL A 53 -21.48 -11.05 -2.32
C VAL A 53 -21.37 -9.55 -2.56
N VAL A 54 -21.40 -9.12 -3.83
CA VAL A 54 -21.33 -7.71 -4.23
C VAL A 54 -22.50 -6.93 -3.62
N GLY A 55 -22.18 -5.88 -2.88
CA GLY A 55 -23.16 -5.02 -2.19
C GLY A 55 -23.53 -5.46 -0.76
N GLN A 56 -23.12 -6.65 -0.31
CA GLN A 56 -23.39 -7.09 1.07
C GLN A 56 -22.37 -6.54 2.08
N ARG A 57 -22.89 -6.05 3.20
CA ARG A 57 -22.10 -5.47 4.31
C ARG A 57 -21.96 -6.47 5.45
N THR A 58 -21.09 -7.45 5.27
CA THR A 58 -20.78 -8.45 6.30
C THR A 58 -19.66 -7.97 7.23
N LEU A 59 -19.82 -8.21 8.54
CA LEU A 59 -18.77 -7.97 9.54
C LEU A 59 -17.59 -8.94 9.33
N GLU A 60 -17.88 -10.22 9.08
CA GLU A 60 -16.88 -11.28 8.84
C GLU A 60 -15.93 -10.92 7.69
N GLY A 61 -16.48 -10.59 6.51
CA GLY A 61 -15.65 -10.17 5.37
C GLY A 61 -14.83 -8.89 5.65
N THR A 62 -15.31 -8.00 6.54
CA THR A 62 -14.54 -6.81 6.94
C THR A 62 -13.37 -7.19 7.84
N ILE A 63 -13.60 -8.07 8.82
CA ILE A 63 -12.55 -8.58 9.72
C ILE A 63 -11.50 -9.35 8.92
N ASN A 64 -11.92 -10.24 8.02
CA ASN A 64 -11.01 -11.01 7.17
C ASN A 64 -10.13 -10.09 6.31
N LEU A 65 -10.74 -9.11 5.63
CA LEU A 65 -10.01 -8.12 4.83
C LEU A 65 -9.00 -7.34 5.68
N VAL A 66 -9.41 -6.87 6.86
CA VAL A 66 -8.50 -6.18 7.78
C VAL A 66 -7.33 -7.08 8.17
N LEU A 67 -7.58 -8.34 8.52
CA LEU A 67 -6.52 -9.27 8.90
C LEU A 67 -5.53 -9.52 7.77
N ILE A 68 -6.00 -9.70 6.53
CA ILE A 68 -5.14 -9.89 5.35
C ILE A 68 -4.26 -8.66 5.13
N VAL A 69 -4.85 -7.46 5.15
CA VAL A 69 -4.11 -6.21 4.92
C VAL A 69 -3.14 -5.91 6.07
N VAL A 70 -3.50 -6.22 7.31
CA VAL A 70 -2.62 -6.14 8.48
C VAL A 70 -1.45 -7.10 8.36
N ALA A 71 -1.71 -8.37 8.02
CA ALA A 71 -0.68 -9.38 7.86
C ALA A 71 0.29 -8.99 6.74
N ALA A 72 -0.23 -8.61 5.57
CA ALA A 72 0.57 -8.12 4.45
C ALA A 72 1.38 -6.89 4.87
N GLY A 73 0.74 -5.87 5.46
CA GLY A 73 1.39 -4.65 5.90
C GLY A 73 2.51 -4.87 6.93
N ALA A 74 2.30 -5.75 7.91
CA ALA A 74 3.29 -6.05 8.94
C ALA A 74 4.45 -6.90 8.40
N VAL A 75 4.16 -7.92 7.58
CA VAL A 75 5.16 -8.87 7.06
C VAL A 75 5.99 -8.25 5.95
N THR A 76 5.38 -7.50 5.02
CA THR A 76 6.09 -6.92 3.87
C THR A 76 6.32 -5.42 4.03
N GLY A 77 5.31 -4.67 4.46
CA GLY A 77 5.39 -3.21 4.57
C GLY A 77 6.44 -2.73 5.58
N ALA A 78 6.49 -3.32 6.78
CA ALA A 78 7.43 -2.87 7.82
C ALA A 78 8.91 -3.09 7.43
N PRO A 79 9.34 -4.26 6.93
CA PRO A 79 10.71 -4.43 6.44
C PRO A 79 11.07 -3.48 5.30
N VAL A 80 10.18 -3.32 4.31
CA VAL A 80 10.40 -2.40 3.19
C VAL A 80 10.58 -0.98 3.72
N TYR A 81 9.68 -0.53 4.61
CA TYR A 81 9.77 0.80 5.23
C TYR A 81 11.13 0.99 5.92
N ILE A 82 11.55 0.05 6.77
CA ILE A 82 12.83 0.14 7.49
C ILE A 82 14.01 0.31 6.51
N VAL A 83 14.01 -0.43 5.40
CA VAL A 83 15.08 -0.38 4.40
C VAL A 83 15.12 0.97 3.67
N VAL A 84 13.95 1.45 3.23
CA VAL A 84 13.85 2.67 2.39
C VAL A 84 13.79 3.96 3.20
N ARG A 85 13.37 3.91 4.48
CA ARG A 85 13.11 5.06 5.37
C ARG A 85 14.22 6.11 5.37
N ARG A 86 15.47 5.68 5.25
CA ARG A 86 16.67 6.53 5.21
C ARG A 86 16.83 7.32 3.92
N TRP A 87 16.28 6.82 2.81
CA TRP A 87 16.34 7.45 1.49
C TRP A 87 15.11 8.31 1.18
N LEU A 88 14.06 8.19 1.99
CA LEU A 88 12.84 8.99 1.83
C LEU A 88 13.02 10.43 2.33
N PRO A 89 12.22 11.38 1.83
CA PRO A 89 12.25 12.78 2.26
C PRO A 89 12.10 12.96 3.79
N ALA A 90 12.66 14.04 4.33
CA ALA A 90 12.59 14.32 5.77
C ALA A 90 11.17 14.70 6.25
N ARG A 91 10.36 15.35 5.39
CA ARG A 91 8.99 15.75 5.73
C ARG A 91 8.08 14.52 5.79
N VAL A 92 7.36 14.34 6.89
CA VAL A 92 6.52 13.15 7.15
C VAL A 92 5.52 12.86 6.02
N VAL A 93 4.83 13.89 5.50
CA VAL A 93 3.87 13.72 4.40
C VAL A 93 4.56 13.23 3.13
N LEU A 94 5.66 13.88 2.73
CA LEU A 94 6.42 13.49 1.54
C LEU A 94 7.03 12.09 1.71
N LYS A 95 7.46 11.74 2.93
CA LYS A 95 7.94 10.40 3.27
C LYS A 95 6.85 9.35 3.09
N GLY A 96 5.64 9.61 3.58
CA GLY A 96 4.50 8.71 3.41
C GLY A 96 4.08 8.55 1.95
N LEU A 97 4.04 9.64 1.18
CA LEU A 97 3.74 9.58 -0.27
C LEU A 97 4.83 8.84 -1.05
N SER A 98 6.11 9.08 -0.72
CA SER A 98 7.22 8.39 -1.36
C SER A 98 7.21 6.90 -1.01
N PHE A 99 6.87 6.55 0.23
CA PHE A 99 6.72 5.16 0.63
C PHE A 99 5.52 4.48 -0.07
N ALA A 100 4.39 5.17 -0.19
CA ALA A 100 3.26 4.71 -0.99
C ALA A 100 3.67 4.45 -2.44
N ALA A 101 4.45 5.34 -3.06
CA ALA A 101 4.97 5.16 -4.42
C ALA A 101 5.91 3.95 -4.53
N VAL A 102 6.76 3.71 -3.54
CA VAL A 102 7.61 2.50 -3.49
C VAL A 102 6.76 1.25 -3.42
N LEU A 103 5.78 1.20 -2.51
CA LEU A 103 4.88 0.05 -2.38
C LEU A 103 4.08 -0.18 -3.65
N LEU A 104 3.60 0.89 -4.28
CA LEU A 104 2.87 0.81 -5.54
C LEU A 104 3.77 0.28 -6.68
N ALA A 105 5.02 0.76 -6.77
CA ALA A 105 5.96 0.29 -7.79
C ALA A 105 6.29 -1.21 -7.62
N VAL A 106 6.41 -1.67 -6.37
CA VAL A 106 6.75 -3.07 -6.07
C VAL A 106 5.55 -3.99 -6.17
N PHE A 107 4.42 -3.63 -5.57
CA PHE A 107 3.27 -4.52 -5.39
C PHE A 107 2.10 -4.20 -6.31
N GLY A 108 1.99 -2.97 -6.82
CA GLY A 108 0.91 -2.54 -7.70
C GLY A 108 0.73 -3.44 -8.92
N PRO A 109 1.79 -3.75 -9.69
CA PRO A 109 1.67 -4.67 -10.83
C PRO A 109 1.11 -6.02 -10.41
N TYR A 110 1.60 -6.65 -9.34
CA TYR A 110 1.12 -7.98 -8.91
C TYR A 110 -0.34 -8.00 -8.48
N VAL A 111 -0.85 -6.90 -7.93
CA VAL A 111 -2.25 -6.81 -7.53
C VAL A 111 -3.16 -6.50 -8.71
N LEU A 112 -2.65 -5.81 -9.74
CA LEU A 112 -3.40 -5.49 -10.96
C LEU A 112 -3.31 -6.57 -12.05
N ASP A 113 -2.27 -7.40 -12.02
CA ASP A 113 -1.94 -8.45 -13.01
C ASP A 113 -2.59 -9.82 -12.70
N GLY A 114 -3.41 -9.90 -11.66
CA GLY A 114 -4.22 -11.09 -11.37
C GLY A 114 -5.63 -10.98 -11.96
N ASP A 115 -6.35 -12.11 -12.02
CA ASP A 115 -7.81 -12.24 -12.30
C ASP A 115 -8.72 -11.45 -11.33
N TYR A 116 -8.17 -10.47 -10.61
CA TYR A 116 -8.87 -9.68 -9.64
C TYR A 116 -9.97 -8.86 -10.31
N GLU A 117 -11.16 -8.98 -9.74
CA GLU A 117 -12.41 -8.48 -10.29
C GLU A 117 -12.56 -6.94 -10.24
N TYR A 118 -11.46 -6.21 -9.99
CA TYR A 118 -11.45 -4.74 -9.98
C TYR A 118 -11.98 -4.14 -11.27
N PHE A 119 -11.68 -4.76 -12.42
CA PHE A 119 -12.17 -4.32 -13.73
C PHE A 119 -13.57 -4.87 -14.05
N ARG A 120 -14.04 -5.86 -13.29
CA ARG A 120 -15.35 -6.50 -13.48
C ARG A 120 -16.50 -5.62 -12.96
N TYR A 121 -16.29 -4.89 -11.87
CA TYR A 121 -17.37 -4.22 -11.13
C TYR A 121 -17.45 -2.70 -11.32
N GLY A 122 -16.76 -2.11 -12.29
CA GLY A 122 -16.82 -0.68 -12.55
C GLY A 122 -15.96 -0.24 -13.74
N HIS A 123 -15.99 1.05 -14.06
CA HIS A 123 -15.11 1.60 -15.09
C HIS A 123 -13.63 1.43 -14.66
N PRO A 124 -12.75 0.85 -15.50
CA PRO A 124 -11.37 0.50 -15.13
C PRO A 124 -10.60 1.64 -14.44
N ALA A 125 -10.71 2.86 -14.98
CA ALA A 125 -10.05 4.04 -14.42
C ALA A 125 -10.47 4.36 -12.98
N ILE A 126 -11.75 4.15 -12.62
CA ILE A 126 -12.25 4.41 -11.26
C ILE A 126 -11.71 3.36 -10.31
N SER A 127 -11.77 2.08 -10.68
CA SER A 127 -11.25 0.98 -9.85
C SER A 127 -9.76 1.15 -9.57
N VAL A 128 -8.97 1.49 -10.59
CA VAL A 128 -7.54 1.79 -10.45
C VAL A 128 -7.34 2.99 -9.53
N ALA A 129 -8.05 4.10 -9.75
CA ALA A 129 -7.91 5.30 -8.92
C ALA A 129 -8.22 5.02 -7.44
N LEU A 130 -9.31 4.31 -7.14
CA LEU A 130 -9.67 3.91 -5.79
C LEU A 130 -8.60 2.99 -5.19
N PHE A 131 -8.13 2.01 -5.95
CA PHE A 131 -7.05 1.12 -5.52
C PHE A 131 -5.77 1.88 -5.16
N LEU A 132 -5.35 2.84 -5.97
CA LEU A 132 -4.19 3.69 -5.68
C LEU A 132 -4.30 4.40 -4.33
N THR A 133 -5.51 4.81 -3.93
CA THR A 133 -5.71 5.46 -2.63
C THR A 133 -5.37 4.55 -1.45
N THR A 134 -5.48 3.22 -1.58
CA THR A 134 -5.12 2.29 -0.50
C THR A 134 -3.64 2.36 -0.15
N PHE A 135 -2.75 2.43 -1.15
CA PHE A 135 -1.31 2.62 -0.92
C PHE A 135 -1.01 3.96 -0.29
N VAL A 136 -1.71 5.01 -0.73
CA VAL A 136 -1.53 6.36 -0.18
C VAL A 136 -1.91 6.39 1.29
N VAL A 137 -3.08 5.84 1.65
CA VAL A 137 -3.54 5.75 3.05
C VAL A 137 -2.54 4.93 3.86
N PHE A 138 -2.15 3.75 3.38
CA PHE A 138 -1.17 2.90 4.07
C PHE A 138 0.16 3.62 4.29
N GLY A 139 0.70 4.24 3.24
CA GLY A 139 2.00 4.91 3.26
C GLY A 139 2.01 6.13 4.17
N LEU A 140 0.97 6.95 4.15
CA LEU A 140 0.84 8.12 5.03
C LEU A 140 0.72 7.72 6.50
N VAL A 141 -0.18 6.77 6.82
CA VAL A 141 -0.41 6.33 8.20
C VAL A 141 0.83 5.64 8.76
N SER A 142 1.42 4.70 8.01
CA SER A 142 2.61 3.97 8.44
C SER A 142 3.80 4.90 8.67
N ALA A 143 4.09 5.81 7.74
CA ALA A 143 5.20 6.75 7.89
C ALA A 143 4.99 7.70 9.07
N ALA A 144 3.79 8.26 9.22
CA ALA A 144 3.47 9.17 10.32
C ALA A 144 3.63 8.49 11.69
N LEU A 145 3.07 7.28 11.85
CA LEU A 145 3.15 6.54 13.10
C LEU A 145 4.55 6.02 13.38
N ALA A 146 5.26 5.50 12.36
CA ALA A 146 6.59 4.97 12.53
C ALA A 146 7.58 6.07 12.95
N GLU A 147 7.53 7.25 12.34
CA GLU A 147 8.36 8.38 12.75
C GLU A 147 7.99 8.91 14.13
N ARG A 148 6.69 9.00 14.44
CA ARG A 148 6.20 9.45 15.75
C ARG A 148 6.64 8.51 16.87
N TRP A 149 6.48 7.20 16.70
CA TRP A 149 6.76 6.20 17.73
C TRP A 149 8.24 5.82 17.82
N ALA A 150 9.00 5.95 16.73
CA ALA A 150 10.46 5.80 16.80
C ALA A 150 11.14 6.95 17.57
N GLY A 151 10.45 8.08 17.77
CA GLY A 151 10.90 9.21 18.61
C GLY A 151 12.14 9.94 18.11
N ALA A 152 12.68 9.57 16.94
CA ALA A 152 13.82 10.23 16.32
C ALA A 152 13.69 10.19 14.79
N PRO A 153 13.84 11.34 14.10
CA PRO A 153 13.89 11.35 12.66
C PRO A 153 15.02 10.44 12.17
N ALA A 154 14.79 9.76 11.04
CA ALA A 154 15.82 8.96 10.41
C ALA A 154 17.07 9.83 10.21
N GLN A 155 18.21 9.39 10.73
CA GLN A 155 19.46 10.13 10.49
C GLN A 155 19.72 10.12 8.99
N PRO A 156 20.14 11.25 8.40
CA PRO A 156 20.47 11.29 6.99
C PRO A 156 21.54 10.23 6.71
N PRO A 157 21.39 9.41 5.65
CA PRO A 157 22.36 8.39 5.32
C PRO A 157 23.74 9.03 5.09
N ARG A 158 24.82 8.26 5.30
CA ARG A 158 26.15 8.66 4.83
C ARG A 158 26.05 9.06 3.35
N ARG A 159 26.73 10.13 2.92
CA ARG A 159 26.59 10.70 1.56
C ARG A 159 26.56 9.66 0.43
N TRP A 160 27.40 8.62 0.50
CA TRP A 160 27.44 7.53 -0.49
C TRP A 160 26.16 6.67 -0.53
N LEU A 161 25.52 6.41 0.61
CA LEU A 161 24.24 5.69 0.67
C LEU A 161 23.11 6.51 0.05
N THR A 162 23.19 7.84 0.06
CA THR A 162 22.26 8.71 -0.66
C THR A 162 22.51 8.63 -2.17
N ILE A 163 23.79 8.67 -2.58
CA ILE A 163 24.21 8.57 -3.99
C ILE A 163 23.74 7.25 -4.62
N VAL A 164 23.65 6.16 -3.85
CA VAL A 164 23.14 4.87 -4.35
C VAL A 164 21.61 4.76 -4.17
N GLY A 165 21.08 5.18 -3.02
CA GLY A 165 19.67 4.97 -2.68
C GLY A 165 18.70 5.78 -3.52
N VAL A 166 19.03 7.04 -3.83
CA VAL A 166 18.18 7.90 -4.66
C VAL A 166 18.01 7.36 -6.08
N PRO A 167 19.09 7.04 -6.84
CA PRO A 167 18.92 6.45 -8.16
C PRO A 167 18.30 5.07 -8.10
N PHE A 168 18.53 4.28 -7.04
CA PHE A 168 17.82 3.01 -6.86
C PHE A 168 16.30 3.22 -6.72
N LEU A 169 15.86 4.16 -5.90
CA LEU A 169 14.43 4.49 -5.77
C LEU A 169 13.85 5.06 -7.07
N ALA A 170 14.62 5.88 -7.79
CA ALA A 170 14.21 6.41 -9.09
C ALA A 170 14.05 5.28 -10.12
N ALA A 171 15.04 4.37 -10.21
CA ALA A 171 14.99 3.21 -11.09
C ALA A 171 13.83 2.28 -10.72
N LEU A 172 13.59 2.04 -9.42
CA LEU A 172 12.45 1.27 -8.94
C LEU A 172 11.12 1.93 -9.32
N GLY A 173 11.03 3.25 -9.19
CA GLY A 173 9.85 4.01 -9.59
C GLY A 173 9.59 3.94 -11.10
N VAL A 174 10.63 4.11 -11.93
CA VAL A 174 10.54 3.98 -13.39
C VAL A 174 10.15 2.56 -13.78
N TRP A 175 10.78 1.54 -13.17
CA TRP A 175 10.44 0.13 -13.41
C TRP A 175 8.99 -0.17 -13.04
N GLY A 176 8.55 0.28 -11.86
CA GLY A 176 7.18 0.10 -11.41
C GLY A 176 6.17 0.81 -12.31
N ALA A 177 6.47 2.04 -12.74
CA ALA A 177 5.62 2.78 -13.68
C ALA A 177 5.52 2.08 -15.04
N ALA A 178 6.63 1.61 -15.59
CA ALA A 178 6.64 0.86 -16.85
C ALA A 178 5.86 -0.47 -16.73
N ARG A 179 5.98 -1.16 -15.60
CA ARG A 179 5.19 -2.37 -15.32
C ARG A 179 3.71 -2.08 -15.20
N LEU A 180 3.33 -1.02 -14.47
CA LEU A 180 1.93 -0.60 -14.33
C LEU A 180 1.33 -0.22 -15.69
N ASP A 181 2.07 0.51 -16.52
CA ASP A 181 1.64 0.87 -17.87
C ASP A 181 1.44 -0.37 -18.76
N ALA A 182 2.36 -1.33 -18.71
CA ALA A 182 2.22 -2.61 -19.41
C ALA A 182 1.01 -3.42 -18.93
N THR A 183 0.76 -3.48 -17.62
CA THR A 183 -0.42 -4.16 -17.06
C THR A 183 -1.71 -3.46 -17.46
N LEU A 184 -1.77 -2.13 -17.35
CA LEU A 184 -2.96 -1.35 -17.68
C LEU A 184 -3.28 -1.41 -19.18
N SER A 185 -2.29 -1.26 -20.06
CA SER A 185 -2.49 -1.41 -21.51
C SER A 185 -3.01 -2.79 -21.88
N GLY A 186 -2.49 -3.86 -21.26
CA GLY A 186 -3.04 -5.20 -21.39
C GLY A 186 -4.52 -5.31 -21.01
N VAL A 187 -4.91 -4.67 -19.90
CA VAL A 187 -6.32 -4.64 -19.46
C VAL A 187 -7.21 -3.85 -20.42
N TYR A 188 -6.79 -2.68 -20.89
CA TYR A 188 -7.61 -1.86 -21.79
C TYR A 188 -7.83 -2.49 -23.17
N HIS A 189 -6.96 -3.39 -23.62
CA HIS A 189 -7.16 -4.13 -24.87
C HIS A 189 -8.23 -5.23 -24.77
N LEU A 190 -8.67 -5.61 -23.56
CA LEU A 190 -9.69 -6.65 -23.33
C LEU A 190 -11.12 -6.08 -23.26
N TYR A 191 -11.28 -4.76 -23.31
CA TYR A 191 -12.57 -4.04 -23.29
C TYR A 191 -12.76 -3.24 -24.58
#